data_AF-A0AA42S7B2-F1
#
_entry.id   AF-A0AA42S7B2-F1
#
_cell.length_a   1.000
_cell.length_b   1.000
_cell.length_c   1.000
_cell.angle_alpha   90.00
_cell.angle_beta   90.00
_cell.angle_gamma   90.00
#
_symmetry.space_group_name_H-M   'P 1'
#
loop_
_entity.id
_entity.type
_entity.pdbx_description
1 polymer ?
#
loop_
_entity_poly.entity_id
_entity_poly.type
_entity_poly.pdbx_seq_one_letter_code
_entity_poly.pdbx_strand_id
1 'polypeptide(L)'
;MLTIKDIPGRISVADMRGYFESAVNDTPKLKANTPLETMEINGQFAYYMDRDTDTMWLGFAIGMRCAERVAIAQQSQRKEA
;
A
#
# COMPACT_ATOMS: atom_id res chain seq x y z
N MET A 1 17.28 -0.65 1.37
CA MET A 1 15.87 -0.46 1.79
C MET A 1 14.99 -0.61 0.57
N LEU A 2 13.95 -1.45 0.63
CA LEU A 2 13.01 -1.62 -0.49
C LEU A 2 12.02 -0.45 -0.48
N THR A 3 11.70 0.10 -1.64
CA THR A 3 10.77 1.24 -1.78
C THR A 3 9.73 0.93 -2.84
N ILE A 4 8.45 1.15 -2.52
CA ILE A 4 7.36 1.05 -3.51
C ILE A 4 7.31 2.36 -4.29
N LYS A 5 7.18 2.26 -5.62
CA LYS A 5 7.13 3.41 -6.53
C LYS A 5 5.84 3.45 -7.32
N ASP A 6 5.49 4.64 -7.78
CA ASP A 6 4.42 4.83 -8.75
C ASP A 6 4.76 4.20 -10.09
N ILE A 7 3.76 3.61 -10.72
CA ILE A 7 3.84 3.01 -12.05
C ILE A 7 2.66 3.56 -12.86
N PRO A 8 2.88 4.17 -14.03
CA PRO A 8 1.80 4.70 -14.85
C PRO A 8 0.73 3.64 -15.16
N GLY A 9 -0.54 4.03 -15.05
CA GLY A 9 -1.68 3.13 -15.29
C GLY A 9 -1.93 2.10 -14.18
N ARG A 10 -1.32 2.29 -13.00
CA ARG A 10 -1.49 1.45 -11.82
C ARG A 10 -1.88 2.33 -10.62
N ILE A 11 -2.46 1.73 -9.59
CA ILE A 11 -2.80 2.41 -8.33
C ILE A 11 -1.59 3.17 -7.78
N SER A 12 -1.79 4.41 -7.33
CA SER A 12 -0.68 5.22 -6.85
C SER A 12 -0.18 4.75 -5.47
N VAL A 13 1.06 5.08 -5.14
CA VAL A 13 1.61 4.86 -3.79
C VAL A 13 0.78 5.59 -2.75
N ALA A 14 0.34 6.81 -3.05
CA ALA A 14 -0.51 7.60 -2.17
C ALA A 14 -1.86 6.92 -1.89
N ASP A 15 -2.52 6.37 -2.91
CA ASP A 15 -3.79 5.66 -2.73
C ASP A 15 -3.61 4.37 -1.93
N MET A 16 -2.58 3.58 -2.25
CA MET A 16 -2.25 2.37 -1.47
C MET A 16 -1.99 2.73 0.00
N ARG A 17 -1.29 3.84 0.26
CA ARG A 17 -1.02 4.34 1.61
C ARG A 17 -2.31 4.71 2.32
N GLY A 18 -3.22 5.44 1.65
CA GLY A 18 -4.52 5.77 2.19
C GLY A 18 -5.31 4.53 2.62
N TYR A 19 -5.33 3.47 1.80
CA TYR A 19 -5.98 2.21 2.18
C TYR A 19 -5.33 1.53 3.39
N PHE A 20 -3.99 1.54 3.45
CA PHE A 20 -3.25 0.98 4.58
C PHE A 20 -3.54 1.73 5.88
N GLU A 21 -3.41 3.06 5.86
CA GLU A 21 -3.63 3.91 7.03
C GLU A 21 -5.09 3.81 7.52
N SER A 22 -6.06 3.74 6.60
CA SER A 22 -7.47 3.49 6.97
C SER A 22 -7.65 2.12 7.61
N ALA A 23 -7.10 1.05 7.02
CA ALA A 23 -7.20 -0.30 7.60
C ALA A 23 -6.60 -0.39 9.00
N VAL A 24 -5.48 0.30 9.24
CA VAL A 24 -4.86 0.41 10.56
C VAL A 24 -5.75 1.17 11.54
N ASN A 25 -6.26 2.34 11.14
CA ASN A 25 -7.07 3.21 12.00
C ASN A 25 -8.44 2.61 12.34
N ASP A 26 -9.04 1.86 11.42
CA ASP A 26 -10.36 1.25 11.57
C ASP A 26 -10.30 -0.06 12.36
N THR A 27 -9.11 -0.63 12.56
CA THR A 27 -8.91 -1.87 13.32
C THR A 27 -8.27 -1.54 14.68
N PRO A 28 -9.01 -1.58 15.81
CA PRO A 28 -8.50 -1.12 17.11
C PRO A 28 -7.17 -1.76 17.53
N LYS A 29 -7.01 -3.06 17.27
CA LYS A 29 -5.77 -3.79 17.59
C LYS A 29 -4.59 -3.35 16.73
N LEU A 30 -4.79 -2.99 15.46
CA LEU A 30 -3.73 -2.47 14.61
C LEU A 30 -3.37 -1.04 15.02
N LYS A 31 -4.38 -0.17 15.21
CA LYS A 31 -4.19 1.21 15.64
C LYS A 31 -3.33 1.34 16.90
N ALA A 32 -3.53 0.44 17.88
CA ALA A 32 -2.77 0.46 19.13
C ALA A 32 -1.31 0.00 18.99
N ASN A 33 -0.94 -0.67 17.89
CA ASN A 33 0.36 -1.33 17.73
C ASN A 33 1.09 -0.95 16.43
N THR A 34 0.55 -0.03 15.63
CA THR A 34 1.08 0.33 14.31
C THR A 34 1.19 1.86 14.21
N PRO A 35 2.27 2.47 14.74
CA PRO A 35 2.46 3.91 14.65
C PRO A 35 2.66 4.34 13.19
N LEU A 36 1.85 5.32 12.74
CA LEU A 36 1.83 5.77 11.34
C LEU A 36 2.71 7.01 11.10
N GLU A 37 3.78 7.19 11.88
CA GLU A 37 4.73 8.28 11.65
C GLU A 37 5.53 8.02 10.37
N THR A 38 5.58 9.00 9.48
CA THR A 38 6.22 8.86 8.16
C THR A 38 7.51 9.66 8.06
N MET A 39 8.47 9.10 7.33
CA MET A 39 9.62 9.84 6.82
C MET A 39 9.34 10.33 5.41
N GLU A 40 9.60 11.62 5.17
CA GLU A 40 9.56 12.21 3.83
C GLU A 40 10.96 12.58 3.36
N ILE A 41 11.26 12.29 2.09
CA ILE A 41 12.50 12.69 1.41
C ILE A 41 12.09 13.54 0.21
N ASN A 42 12.57 14.79 0.15
CA ASN A 42 12.18 15.77 -0.87
C ASN A 42 10.66 16.00 -0.97
N GLY A 43 9.95 15.98 0.17
CA GLY A 43 8.50 16.16 0.23
C GLY A 43 7.68 14.98 -0.33
N GLN A 44 8.32 13.82 -0.51
CA GLN A 44 7.66 12.58 -0.91
C GLN A 44 7.80 11.54 0.19
N PHE A 45 6.71 10.80 0.43
CA PHE A 45 6.72 9.65 1.33
C PHE A 45 7.84 8.67 0.95
N ALA A 46 8.69 8.34 1.92
CA ALA A 46 9.77 7.39 1.76
C ALA A 46 9.46 6.05 2.45
N TYR A 47 9.09 6.10 3.74
CA TYR A 47 8.83 4.93 4.59
C TYR A 47 8.17 5.33 5.91
N TYR A 48 7.64 4.37 6.65
CA TYR A 48 7.20 4.58 8.05
C TYR A 48 8.39 4.50 9.01
N MET A 49 8.43 5.38 10.02
CA MET A 49 9.57 5.50 10.93
C MET A 49 9.76 4.23 11.78
N ASP A 50 8.67 3.59 12.18
CA ASP A 50 8.70 2.30 12.84
C ASP A 50 8.95 1.17 11.85
N ARG A 51 9.90 0.30 12.19
CA ARG A 51 10.38 -0.76 11.30
C ARG A 51 9.33 -1.83 11.04
N ASP A 52 8.54 -2.19 12.06
CA ASP A 52 7.53 -3.23 11.94
C ASP A 52 6.35 -2.71 11.12
N THR A 53 5.97 -1.45 11.32
CA THR A 53 4.99 -0.74 10.49
C THR A 53 5.44 -0.63 9.05
N ASP A 54 6.70 -0.25 8.79
CA ASP A 54 7.23 -0.16 7.42
C ASP A 54 7.25 -1.54 6.73
N THR A 55 7.60 -2.59 7.47
CA THR A 55 7.56 -3.97 6.96
C THR A 55 6.13 -4.40 6.62
N MET A 56 5.16 -4.08 7.48
CA MET A 56 3.75 -4.37 7.25
C MET A 56 3.20 -3.59 6.05
N TRP A 57 3.59 -2.33 5.91
CA TRP A 57 3.30 -1.49 4.76
C TRP A 57 3.82 -2.10 3.45
N LEU A 58 5.08 -2.54 3.42
CA LEU A 58 5.66 -3.18 2.24
C LEU A 58 4.87 -4.43 1.84
N GLY A 59 4.51 -5.28 2.80
CA GLY A 59 3.67 -6.46 2.56
C GLY A 59 2.29 -6.10 2.01
N PHE A 60 1.64 -5.11 2.62
CA PHE A 60 0.33 -4.61 2.17
C PHE A 60 0.38 -4.06 0.74
N ALA A 61 1.36 -3.21 0.43
CA ALA A 61 1.51 -2.61 -0.89
C ALA A 61 1.79 -3.66 -1.98
N ILE A 62 2.61 -4.68 -1.68
CA ILE A 62 2.81 -5.82 -2.60
C ILE A 62 1.48 -6.57 -2.81
N GLY A 63 0.73 -6.83 -1.75
CA GLY A 63 -0.59 -7.46 -1.81
C GLY A 63 -1.56 -6.68 -2.70
N MET A 64 -1.63 -5.36 -2.54
CA MET A 64 -2.46 -4.47 -3.38
C MET A 64 -2.08 -4.55 -4.86
N ARG A 65 -0.79 -4.55 -5.19
CA ARG A 65 -0.31 -4.73 -6.57
C ARG A 65 -0.72 -6.07 -7.16
N CYS A 66 -0.64 -7.15 -6.38
CA CYS A 66 -1.10 -8.46 -6.80
C CYS A 66 -2.62 -8.50 -7.03
N ALA A 67 -3.40 -7.95 -6.10
CA ALA A 67 -4.85 -7.88 -6.20
C ALA A 67 -5.30 -7.09 -7.45
N GLU A 68 -4.67 -5.95 -7.72
CA GLU A 68 -4.93 -5.16 -8.93
C GLU A 68 -4.66 -5.96 -10.20
N ARG A 69 -3.54 -6.69 -10.28
CA ARG A 69 -3.21 -7.54 -11.44
C ARG A 69 -4.25 -8.64 -11.66
N VAL A 70 -4.70 -9.28 -10.58
CA VAL A 70 -5.75 -10.31 -10.65
C VAL A 70 -7.07 -9.71 -11.14
N ALA A 71 -7.46 -8.55 -10.60
CA ALA A 71 -8.69 -7.87 -11.00
C ALA A 71 -8.68 -7.48 -12.50
N ILE A 72 -7.55 -6.95 -13.00
CA ILE A 72 -7.39 -6.63 -14.42
C ILE A 72 -7.50 -7.88 -15.28
N ALA A 73 -6.81 -8.97 -14.91
CA ALA A 73 -6.86 -10.23 -15.66
C ALA A 73 -8.29 -10.79 -15.75
N GLN A 74 -9.05 -10.72 -14.66
CA GLN A 74 -10.46 -11.15 -14.64
C GLN A 74 -11.36 -10.27 -15.51
N GLN A 75 -11.12 -8.95 -15.55
CA GLN A 75 -11.87 -8.05 -16.43
C GLN A 75 -11.60 -8.31 -17.92
N SER A 76 -10.34 -8.62 -18.27
CA SER A 76 -9.98 -9.00 -19.64
C SER A 76 -10.67 -10.30 -20.08
N GLN A 77 -10.66 -11.34 -19.23
CA GLN A 77 -11.31 -12.62 -19.52
C GLN A 77 -12.83 -12.51 -19.72
N ARG A 78 -13.50 -11.61 -18.99
CA ARG A 78 -14.95 -11.38 -19.14
C ARG A 78 -15.34 -10.62 -20.40
N LYS A 79 -14.43 -9.90 -21.04
CA LYS A 79 -14.71 -9.15 -22.28
C LYS A 79 -14.55 -10.02 -23.54
N GLU A 80 -13.89 -11.17 -23.42
CA GLU A 80 -13.61 -12.11 -24.52
C GLU A 80 -14.60 -13.29 -24.56
N ALA A 81 -15.50 -13.40 -23.57
CA ALA A 81 -16.56 -14.40 -23.48
C ALA A 81 -17.93 -13.80 -23.81
#